data_AF-A0A926ITE0-F1
#
_entry.id   AF-A0A926ITE0-F1
#
_cell.length_a   1.000
_cell.length_b   1.000
_cell.length_c   1.000
_cell.angle_alpha   90.00
_cell.angle_beta   90.00
_cell.angle_gamma   90.00
#
_symmetry.space_group_name_H-M   'P 1'
#
loop_
_entity.id
_entity.type
_entity.pdbx_description
1 polymer ?
#
loop_
_entity_poly.entity_id
_entity_poly.type
_entity_poly.pdbx_seq_one_letter_code
_entity_poly.pdbx_strand_id
1 'polypeptide(L)'
;MDKMYLFKNENEVTEYDGSPLRFYVGKKLIKQIFSPTEDELKGFGYKKLIPAIMPEYDAETQYLSKKYADGEDITETYEVRDIPAETEITEETEETEE
;
A
#
# COMPACT_ATOMS: atom_id res chain seq x y z
N MET A 1 18.30 -3.71 8.71
CA MET A 1 18.18 -3.62 7.25
C MET A 1 16.85 -2.97 6.97
N ASP A 2 16.86 -1.89 6.18
CA ASP A 2 15.61 -1.31 5.69
C ASP A 2 14.87 -2.36 4.86
N LYS A 3 13.56 -2.48 5.09
CA LYS A 3 12.71 -3.38 4.34
C LYS A 3 12.54 -2.85 2.92
N MET A 4 12.72 -3.71 1.92
CA MET A 4 12.51 -3.38 0.51
C MET A 4 11.26 -4.08 -0.01
N TYR A 5 10.61 -3.45 -0.98
CA TYR A 5 9.32 -3.88 -1.50
C TYR A 5 9.31 -3.85 -3.02
N LEU A 6 8.60 -4.81 -3.62
CA LEU A 6 8.34 -4.83 -5.05
C LEU A 6 6.94 -4.26 -5.29
N PHE A 7 6.84 -3.19 -6.08
CA PHE A 7 5.57 -2.64 -6.51
C PHE A 7 4.85 -3.62 -7.44
N LYS A 8 3.60 -3.97 -7.12
CA LYS A 8 2.75 -4.80 -7.98
C LYS A 8 1.73 -3.94 -8.72
N ASN A 9 1.01 -3.12 -7.96
CA ASN A 9 0.01 -2.18 -8.45
C ASN A 9 -0.32 -1.16 -7.34
N GLU A 10 -1.23 -0.21 -7.62
CA GLU A 10 -1.59 0.85 -6.68
C GLU A 10 -2.18 0.36 -5.36
N ASN A 11 -2.60 -0.90 -5.25
CA ASN A 11 -3.20 -1.47 -4.04
C ASN A 11 -2.29 -2.53 -3.38
N GLU A 12 -1.20 -2.93 -4.03
CA GLU A 12 -0.40 -4.07 -3.60
C GLU A 12 1.11 -3.84 -3.81
N VAL A 13 1.85 -4.12 -2.73
CA VAL A 13 3.30 -4.21 -2.71
C VAL A 13 3.71 -5.53 -2.05
N THR A 14 4.83 -6.10 -2.45
CA THR A 14 5.35 -7.34 -1.87
C THR A 14 6.63 -7.06 -1.11
N GLU A 15 6.64 -7.31 0.19
CA GLU A 15 7.86 -7.24 1.01
C GLU A 15 8.88 -8.29 0.55
N TYR A 16 10.15 -7.91 0.53
CA TYR A 16 11.24 -8.85 0.29
C TYR A 16 11.43 -9.78 1.50
N ASP A 17 11.07 -11.05 1.32
CA ASP A 17 11.10 -12.11 2.34
C ASP A 17 12.50 -12.69 2.64
N GLY A 18 13.56 -12.22 1.96
CA GLY A 18 14.90 -12.80 2.09
C GLY A 18 15.17 -13.97 1.13
N SER A 19 14.20 -14.31 0.27
CA SER A 19 14.34 -15.33 -0.77
C SER A 19 15.39 -14.94 -1.81
N PRO A 20 16.22 -15.89 -2.30
CA PRO A 20 17.29 -15.58 -3.25
C PRO A 20 16.75 -14.97 -4.55
N LEU A 21 17.43 -13.93 -5.06
CA LEU A 21 17.11 -13.36 -6.36
C LEU A 21 17.53 -14.32 -7.47
N ARG A 22 16.60 -14.60 -8.39
CA ARG A 22 16.81 -15.52 -9.50
C ARG A 22 16.57 -14.79 -10.81
N PHE A 23 17.62 -14.66 -11.62
CA PHE A 23 17.53 -14.07 -12.94
C PHE A 23 17.36 -15.16 -13.99
N TYR A 24 16.24 -15.12 -14.71
CA TYR A 24 15.92 -16.07 -15.78
C TYR A 24 16.01 -15.38 -17.13
N VAL A 25 16.55 -16.08 -18.13
CA VAL A 25 16.45 -15.70 -19.54
C VAL A 25 15.71 -16.83 -20.25
N GLY A 26 14.47 -16.55 -20.65
CA GLY A 26 13.53 -17.59 -21.08
C GLY A 26 13.27 -18.59 -19.96
N LYS A 27 13.56 -19.87 -20.18
CA LYS A 27 13.39 -20.95 -19.18
C LYS A 27 14.67 -21.29 -18.42
N LYS A 28 15.79 -20.62 -18.70
CA LYS A 28 17.10 -20.94 -18.11
C LYS A 28 17.42 -19.97 -16.98
N LEU A 29 17.77 -20.50 -15.81
CA LEU A 29 18.34 -19.72 -14.71
C LEU A 29 19.77 -19.33 -15.06
N ILE A 30 20.06 -18.02 -15.05
CA ILE A 30 21.36 -17.46 -15.42
C ILE A 30 22.16 -17.02 -14.20
N LYS A 31 21.51 -16.38 -13.22
CA LYS A 31 22.14 -15.90 -11.99
C LYS A 31 21.23 -16.19 -10.81
N GLN A 32 21.82 -16.63 -9.71
CA GLN A 32 21.14 -16.76 -8.43
C GLN A 32 22.00 -16.11 -7.34
N ILE A 33 21.37 -15.26 -6.52
CA ILE A 33 22.05 -14.50 -5.48
C ILE A 33 21.42 -14.87 -4.15
N PHE A 34 22.20 -15.56 -3.31
CA PHE A 34 21.81 -15.92 -1.95
C PHE A 34 22.29 -14.79 -1.04
N SER A 35 21.35 -14.04 -0.43
CA SER A 35 21.61 -12.78 0.28
C SER A 35 22.00 -11.61 -0.64
N PRO A 36 21.07 -11.16 -1.51
CA PRO A 36 21.29 -9.98 -2.33
C PRO A 36 21.52 -8.74 -1.47
N THR A 37 22.36 -7.84 -1.97
CA THR A 37 22.52 -6.51 -1.40
C THR A 37 21.33 -5.62 -1.77
N GLU A 38 21.19 -4.50 -1.08
CA GLU A 38 20.20 -3.47 -1.40
C GLU A 38 20.29 -3.01 -2.86
N ASP A 39 21.50 -2.92 -3.41
CA ASP A 39 21.76 -2.52 -4.79
C ASP A 39 21.29 -3.59 -5.81
N GLU A 40 21.58 -4.87 -5.56
CA GLU A 40 21.07 -5.96 -6.40
C GLU A 40 19.53 -6.06 -6.32
N LEU A 41 18.95 -5.81 -5.15
CA LEU A 41 17.50 -5.73 -4.98
C LEU A 41 16.89 -4.60 -5.83
N LYS A 42 17.51 -3.41 -5.81
CA LYS A 42 17.12 -2.30 -6.71
C LYS A 42 17.21 -2.67 -8.19
N GLY A 43 18.26 -3.39 -8.58
CA GLY A 43 18.40 -3.92 -9.95
C GLY A 43 17.28 -4.88 -10.38
N PHE A 44 16.60 -5.53 -9.42
CA PHE A 44 15.44 -6.40 -9.65
C PHE A 44 14.09 -5.68 -9.49
N GLY A 45 14.10 -4.36 -9.28
CA GLY A 45 12.90 -3.53 -9.14
C GLY A 45 12.38 -3.40 -7.72
N TYR A 46 13.08 -3.91 -6.71
CA TYR A 46 12.73 -3.64 -5.31
C TYR A 46 13.14 -2.22 -4.93
N LYS A 47 12.25 -1.52 -4.24
CA LYS A 47 12.43 -0.12 -3.83
C LYS A 47 12.15 0.02 -2.33
N LYS A 48 12.56 1.12 -1.71
CA LYS A 48 12.15 1.39 -0.32
C LYS A 48 10.68 1.79 -0.32
N LEU A 49 10.00 1.46 0.76
CA LEU A 49 8.65 1.96 1.02
C LEU A 49 8.76 3.17 1.94
N ILE A 50 8.33 4.31 1.45
CA ILE A 50 8.16 5.53 2.24
C ILE A 50 6.73 5.48 2.82
N PRO A 51 6.57 5.21 4.13
CA PRO A 51 5.26 5.22 4.75
C PRO A 51 4.69 6.64 4.73
N ALA A 52 3.42 6.78 4.37
CA ALA A 52 2.72 8.04 4.51
C ALA A 52 2.40 8.28 5.98
N ILE A 53 2.33 9.57 6.34
CA ILE A 53 1.73 9.97 7.60
C ILE A 53 0.23 9.66 7.46
N MET A 54 -0.29 8.80 8.35
CA MET A 54 -1.71 8.56 8.43
C MET A 54 -2.40 9.89 8.75
N PRO A 55 -3.27 10.40 7.89
CA PRO A 55 -3.94 11.67 8.12
C PRO A 55 -4.91 11.55 9.31
N GLU A 56 -5.14 12.65 10.04
CA GLU A 56 -5.96 12.65 11.26
C GLU A 56 -7.42 12.31 10.96
N TYR A 57 -8.03 11.41 11.73
CA TYR A 57 -9.44 11.04 11.51
C TYR A 57 -10.34 12.28 11.49
N ASP A 58 -11.01 12.49 10.35
CA ASP A 58 -11.96 13.56 10.14
C ASP A 58 -13.33 12.94 9.85
N ALA A 59 -14.35 13.35 10.61
CA ALA A 59 -15.68 12.74 10.52
C ALA A 59 -16.42 13.14 9.23
N GLU A 60 -16.03 14.27 8.61
CA GLU A 60 -16.60 14.77 7.35
C GLU A 60 -15.91 14.10 6.15
N THR A 61 -14.64 13.72 6.29
CA THR A 61 -13.84 13.08 5.26
C THR A 61 -13.27 11.74 5.73
N GLN A 62 -13.97 10.64 5.43
CA GLN A 62 -13.49 9.30 5.79
C GLN A 62 -12.31 8.86 4.91
N TYR A 63 -11.30 8.27 5.54
CA TYR A 63 -10.20 7.58 4.86
C TYR A 63 -10.68 6.24 4.31
N LEU A 64 -10.66 6.11 2.98
CA LEU A 64 -11.33 5.00 2.32
C LEU A 64 -10.38 3.95 1.76
N SER A 65 -9.16 4.32 1.39
CA SER A 65 -8.22 3.35 0.81
C SER A 65 -6.76 3.74 0.97
N LYS A 66 -5.96 2.73 1.32
CA LYS A 66 -4.50 2.78 1.30
C LYS A 66 -4.02 2.44 -0.11
N LYS A 67 -3.24 3.33 -0.73
CA LYS A 67 -2.67 3.17 -2.07
C LYS A 67 -1.16 3.33 -2.08
N TYR A 68 -0.51 2.81 -3.11
CA TYR A 68 0.93 2.91 -3.34
C TYR A 68 1.20 3.56 -4.69
N ALA A 69 2.16 4.48 -4.73
CA ALA A 69 2.64 5.10 -5.95
C ALA A 69 4.05 4.61 -6.29
N ASP A 70 4.28 4.26 -7.56
CA ASP A 70 5.60 3.87 -8.05
C ASP A 70 6.40 5.10 -8.50
N GLY A 71 7.52 5.36 -7.84
CA GLY A 71 8.47 6.44 -8.17
C GLY A 71 9.92 5.97 -8.08
N GLU A 72 10.84 6.84 -7.64
CA GLU A 72 12.19 6.42 -7.25
C GLU A 72 12.13 5.44 -6.06
N ASP A 73 11.26 5.75 -5.11
CA ASP A 73 10.80 4.89 -4.03
C ASP A 73 9.30 4.61 -4.17
N ILE A 74 8.82 3.57 -3.48
CA ILE A 74 7.39 3.32 -3.38
C ILE A 74 6.84 4.22 -2.29
N THR A 75 5.88 5.08 -2.64
CA THR A 75 5.25 5.99 -1.68
C THR A 75 3.89 5.46 -1.30
N GLU A 76 3.66 5.22 -0.01
CA GLU A 76 2.32 4.93 0.51
C GLU A 76 1.50 6.23 0.53
N THR A 77 0.23 6.16 0.20
CA THR A 77 -0.70 7.29 0.15
C THR A 77 -2.07 6.85 0.66
N TYR A 78 -2.84 7.78 1.19
CA TYR A 78 -4.20 7.54 1.65
C TYR A 78 -5.15 8.33 0.75
N GLU A 79 -6.12 7.64 0.15
CA GLU A 79 -7.20 8.28 -0.58
C GLU A 79 -8.31 8.63 0.42
N VAL A 80 -8.46 9.94 0.65
CA VAL A 80 -9.59 10.52 1.37
C VAL A 80 -10.71 10.71 0.34
N ARG A 81 -11.93 10.25 0.62
CA ARG A 81 -13.08 10.68 -0.18
C ARG A 81 -14.08 11.34 0.74
N ASP A 82 -14.58 12.47 0.24
CA ASP A 82 -15.75 13.14 0.77
C ASP A 82 -16.92 12.18 0.57
N ILE A 83 -17.34 11.52 1.65
CA ILE A 83 -18.61 10.80 1.64
C ILE A 83 -19.61 11.86 2.07
N PRO A 84 -20.55 12.28 1.21
CA PRO A 84 -21.61 13.14 1.69
C PRO A 84 -22.25 12.41 2.86
N ALA A 85 -22.28 13.05 4.04
CA ALA A 85 -22.98 12.50 5.19
C ALA A 85 -24.38 12.12 4.70
N GLU A 86 -24.65 10.83 4.54
CA GLU A 86 -25.98 10.38 4.18
C GLU A 86 -26.87 10.81 5.33
N THR A 87 -27.62 11.86 5.04
CA THR A 87 -28.87 12.33 5.63
C THR A 87 -29.15 11.76 7.01
N GLU A 88 -29.17 12.65 8.00
CA GLU A 88 -29.86 12.43 9.27
C GLU A 88 -31.18 11.69 9.01
N ILE A 89 -31.21 10.37 9.22
CA ILE A 89 -32.45 9.65 9.43
C ILE A 89 -32.94 10.10 10.79
N THR A 90 -33.65 11.23 10.78
CA THR A 90 -34.58 11.63 11.81
C THR A 90 -35.66 10.55 11.87
N GLU A 91 -35.44 9.54 12.70
CA GLU A 91 -36.55 8.71 13.19
C GLU A 91 -37.23 9.50 14.31
N GLU A 92 -37.94 10.56 13.93
CA GLU A 92 -39.07 11.08 14.70
C GLU A 92 -40.27 10.17 14.41
N THR A 93 -40.56 9.25 15.32
CA THR A 93 -41.89 8.63 15.56
C THR A 93 -41.75 7.77 16.81
N GLU A 94 -42.56 7.82 17.84
CA GLU A 94 -43.78 8.57 18.14
C GLU A 94 -43.96 8.41 19.65
N GLU A 95 -44.21 9.49 20.38
CA GLU A 95 -44.84 9.36 21.70
C GLU A 95 -46.25 8.80 21.45
N THR A 96 -46.59 7.64 22.01
CA THR A 96 -47.99 7.30 22.26
C THR A 96 -48.09 6.51 23.57
N GLU A 97 -48.89 7.08 24.46
CA GLU A 97 -49.41 6.55 25.73
C GLU A 97 -49.87 5.08 25.65
N GLU A 98 -49.56 4.29 26.68
CA GLU A 98 -50.56 3.72 27.62
C GLU A 98 -49.91 3.31 28.95
#